data_AF-A0AAU3MA94-F1
#
_entry.id   AF-A0AAU3MA94-F1
#
_cell.length_a   1.000
_cell.length_b   1.000
_cell.length_c   1.000
_cell.angle_alpha   90.00
_cell.angle_beta   90.00
_cell.angle_gamma   90.00
#
_symmetry.space_group_name_H-M   'P 1'
#
loop_
_entity.id
_entity.type
_entity.pdbx_description
1 polymer ?
#
loop_
_entity_poly.entity_id
_entity_poly.type
_entity_poly.pdbx_seq_one_letter_code
_entity_poly.pdbx_strand_id
1 'polypeptide(L)'
;MLSDANGLIRTDLVPAFDCLKQSSDSFSTLLWLRRPSTRLLFRDLVAASGPLSHEQLDSLEPRRVVHRLRFALMDGGVLPQRDVRIADLEKWIHDALTTVDRRAVEGFATWYHLRRLREQVVRKPVGAGQAEVARRQINAAVRLVNWLQPRGRSLATATQHHLDAWLAEGHWLAHHSRTFVTWAVRHGHAHSLNVPRRQPTDPEHFIEHDERWQLVRRLVHDTTVPSTQRLAGLLVLLFAQPVSRIAVLSQHDVAQTADGVTIALGAVPLALPPPLDALALESSPNPVRRAARWAGRASRGSSPAPCPDVRWPAASSPVR
;
A
#
# COMPACT_ATOMS: atom_id res chain seq x y z
N MET A 1 -11.11 24.38 -12.19
CA MET A 1 -10.53 23.40 -11.22
C MET A 1 -9.03 23.60 -11.13
N LEU A 2 -8.30 23.50 -12.25
CA LEU A 2 -6.86 23.80 -12.33
C LEU A 2 -6.54 25.22 -12.82
N SER A 3 -7.56 25.99 -13.17
CA SER A 3 -7.46 27.40 -13.54
C SER A 3 -7.46 28.30 -12.31
N ASP A 4 -6.76 29.42 -12.39
CA ASP A 4 -6.85 30.52 -11.43
C ASP A 4 -8.22 31.25 -11.52
N ALA A 5 -8.36 32.32 -10.74
CA ALA A 5 -9.58 33.15 -10.71
C ALA A 5 -9.90 33.81 -12.07
N ASN A 6 -8.92 33.91 -12.97
CA ASN A 6 -9.06 34.48 -14.31
C ASN A 6 -9.28 33.43 -15.39
N GLY A 7 -9.39 32.15 -15.03
CA GLY A 7 -9.58 31.05 -15.97
C GLY A 7 -8.29 30.56 -16.65
N LEU A 8 -7.12 31.07 -16.26
CA LEU A 8 -5.82 30.68 -16.82
C LEU A 8 -5.22 29.52 -16.04
N ILE A 9 -4.66 28.54 -16.74
CA ILE A 9 -3.93 27.41 -16.14
C ILE A 9 -2.46 27.79 -16.08
N ARG A 10 -1.85 27.65 -14.90
CA ARG A 10 -0.40 27.83 -14.72
C ARG A 10 0.37 26.89 -15.66
N THR A 11 1.38 27.38 -16.35
CA THR A 11 2.03 26.67 -17.47
C THR A 11 2.57 25.28 -17.09
N ASP A 12 3.08 25.13 -15.88
CA ASP A 12 3.57 23.86 -15.32
C ASP A 12 2.45 22.85 -14.96
N LEU A 13 1.20 23.31 -14.83
CA LEU A 13 0.03 22.45 -14.59
C LEU A 13 -0.65 22.00 -15.90
N VAL A 14 -0.26 22.55 -17.05
CA VAL A 14 -0.80 22.14 -18.36
C VAL A 14 -0.54 20.65 -18.65
N PRO A 15 0.68 20.11 -18.45
CA PRO A 15 0.92 18.67 -18.63
C PRO A 15 0.06 17.80 -17.71
N ALA A 16 -0.17 18.25 -16.47
CA ALA A 16 -1.05 17.56 -15.53
C ALA A 16 -2.51 17.56 -15.99
N PHE A 17 -2.99 18.67 -16.53
CA PHE A 17 -4.32 18.77 -17.12
C PHE A 17 -4.49 17.82 -18.31
N ASP A 18 -3.53 17.82 -19.24
CA ASP A 18 -3.57 16.96 -20.42
C ASP A 18 -3.50 15.47 -20.05
N CYS A 19 -2.65 15.11 -19.10
CA CYS A 19 -2.57 13.77 -18.54
C CYS A 19 -3.93 13.30 -17.97
N LEU A 20 -4.59 14.14 -17.15
CA LEU A 20 -5.89 13.80 -16.59
C LEU A 20 -6.99 13.69 -17.66
N LYS A 21 -6.90 14.49 -18.72
CA LYS A 21 -7.81 14.44 -19.87
C LYS A 21 -7.65 13.16 -20.69
N GLN A 22 -6.42 12.63 -20.80
CA GLN A 22 -6.07 11.44 -21.58
C GLN A 22 -6.21 10.12 -20.79
N SER A 23 -6.60 10.18 -19.51
CA SER A 23 -6.79 9.02 -18.64
C SER A 23 -7.73 7.97 -19.26
N SER A 24 -7.24 6.74 -19.40
CA SER A 24 -7.94 5.59 -19.99
C SER A 24 -9.21 5.16 -19.24
N ASP A 25 -9.29 5.42 -17.93
CA ASP A 25 -10.51 5.25 -17.13
C ASP A 25 -11.20 6.60 -16.88
N SER A 26 -11.82 7.15 -17.92
CA SER A 26 -12.42 8.48 -17.89
C SER A 26 -13.58 8.58 -16.88
N PHE A 27 -14.36 7.51 -16.68
CA PHE A 27 -15.50 7.52 -15.76
C PHE A 27 -15.04 7.58 -14.29
N SER A 28 -14.09 6.74 -13.88
CA SER A 28 -13.58 6.75 -12.50
C SER A 28 -12.81 8.03 -12.19
N THR A 29 -12.11 8.61 -13.17
CA THR A 29 -11.42 9.89 -13.04
C THR A 29 -12.42 11.02 -12.87
N LEU A 30 -13.49 11.07 -13.67
CA LEU A 30 -14.56 12.07 -13.51
C LEU A 30 -15.27 11.97 -12.15
N LEU A 31 -15.59 10.76 -11.68
CA LEU A 31 -16.22 10.57 -10.38
C LEU A 31 -15.32 11.03 -9.23
N TRP A 32 -14.00 10.82 -9.36
CA TRP A 32 -13.02 11.30 -8.41
C TRP A 32 -12.89 12.83 -8.41
N LEU A 33 -12.79 13.45 -9.59
CA LEU A 33 -12.72 14.92 -9.74
C LEU A 33 -13.93 15.65 -9.13
N ARG A 34 -15.10 14.98 -9.07
CA ARG A 34 -16.31 15.55 -8.45
C ARG A 34 -16.26 15.58 -6.91
N ARG A 35 -15.35 14.85 -6.26
CA ARG A 35 -15.30 14.76 -4.79
C ARG A 35 -14.83 16.08 -4.17
N PRO A 36 -15.44 16.55 -3.06
CA PRO A 36 -15.04 17.79 -2.38
C PRO A 36 -13.55 17.84 -2.03
N SER A 37 -12.99 16.73 -1.52
CA SER A 37 -11.58 16.62 -1.16
C SER A 37 -10.63 16.78 -2.35
N THR A 38 -11.07 16.41 -3.56
CA THR A 38 -10.28 16.59 -4.78
C THR A 38 -10.31 18.05 -5.24
N ARG A 39 -11.45 18.73 -5.07
CA ARG A 39 -11.56 20.16 -5.35
C ARG A 39 -10.67 21.00 -4.42
N LEU A 40 -10.65 20.67 -3.13
CA LEU A 40 -9.78 21.33 -2.15
C LEU A 40 -8.31 21.16 -2.53
N LEU A 41 -7.90 19.94 -2.86
CA LEU A 41 -6.54 19.65 -3.32
C LEU A 41 -6.13 20.48 -4.55
N PHE A 42 -6.99 20.59 -5.57
CA PHE A 42 -6.66 21.38 -6.76
C PHE A 42 -6.61 22.88 -6.47
N ARG A 43 -7.49 23.38 -5.60
CA ARG A 43 -7.44 24.77 -5.14
C ARG A 43 -6.10 25.06 -4.44
N ASP A 44 -5.70 24.19 -3.53
CA ASP A 44 -4.46 24.36 -2.76
C ASP A 44 -3.22 24.20 -3.67
N LEU A 45 -3.29 23.33 -4.69
CA LEU A 45 -2.25 23.20 -5.72
C LEU A 45 -2.11 24.45 -6.61
N VAL A 46 -3.23 25.06 -6.99
CA VAL A 46 -3.24 26.32 -7.76
C VAL A 46 -2.69 27.47 -6.91
N ALA A 47 -3.03 27.51 -5.62
CA ALA A 47 -2.53 28.51 -4.68
C ALA A 47 -1.05 28.33 -4.32
N ALA A 48 -0.54 27.10 -4.36
CA ALA A 48 0.86 26.80 -4.05
C ALA A 48 1.79 27.36 -5.13
N SER A 49 2.72 28.24 -4.78
CA SER A 49 3.74 28.73 -5.71
C SER A 49 4.80 27.67 -6.01
N GLY A 50 5.37 27.70 -7.22
CA GLY A 50 6.49 26.84 -7.63
C GLY A 50 6.09 25.68 -8.55
N PRO A 51 7.09 25.01 -9.16
CA PRO A 51 6.87 23.97 -10.16
C PRO A 51 6.24 22.72 -9.55
N LEU A 52 5.36 22.09 -10.33
CA LEU A 52 4.77 20.80 -10.00
C LEU A 52 5.87 19.75 -9.74
N SER A 53 5.98 19.33 -8.48
CA SER A 53 7.02 18.43 -7.99
C SER A 53 6.47 17.47 -6.96
N HIS A 54 7.23 16.41 -6.66
CA HIS A 54 6.84 15.45 -5.63
C HIS A 54 6.76 16.10 -4.25
N GLU A 55 7.70 17.01 -3.97
CA GLU A 55 7.83 17.77 -2.73
C GLU A 55 6.64 18.71 -2.52
N GLN A 56 6.21 19.41 -3.58
CA GLN A 56 5.01 20.25 -3.52
C GLN A 56 3.78 19.40 -3.20
N LEU A 57 3.63 18.23 -3.84
CA LEU A 57 2.54 17.32 -3.52
C LEU A 57 2.63 16.76 -2.09
N ASP A 58 3.83 16.57 -1.53
CA ASP A 58 4.03 16.07 -0.17
C ASP A 58 3.53 17.04 0.92
N SER A 59 3.36 18.33 0.59
CA SER A 59 2.77 19.35 1.49
C SER A 59 1.25 19.44 1.44
N LEU A 60 0.59 18.76 0.49
CA LEU A 60 -0.86 18.83 0.31
C LEU A 60 -1.60 17.75 1.09
N GLU A 61 -2.87 18.03 1.41
CA GLU A 61 -3.79 17.09 2.06
C GLU A 61 -5.15 17.09 1.31
N PRO A 62 -5.95 16.01 1.38
CA PRO A 62 -5.72 14.76 2.10
C PRO A 62 -4.79 13.79 1.34
N ARG A 63 -3.84 13.13 2.04
CA ARG A 63 -2.83 12.22 1.43
C ARG A 63 -3.37 11.20 0.44
N ARG A 64 -4.53 10.58 0.73
CA ARG A 64 -5.12 9.57 -0.18
C ARG A 64 -5.45 10.16 -1.56
N VAL A 65 -5.91 11.40 -1.60
CA VAL A 65 -6.25 12.12 -2.83
C VAL A 65 -4.97 12.53 -3.55
N VAL A 66 -4.00 13.05 -2.80
CA VAL A 66 -2.66 13.39 -3.31
C VAL A 66 -1.99 12.19 -3.96
N HIS A 67 -2.03 11.01 -3.33
CA HIS A 67 -1.43 9.80 -3.86
C HIS A 67 -2.06 9.41 -5.20
N ARG A 68 -3.39 9.47 -5.29
CA ARG A 68 -4.08 9.17 -6.55
C ARG A 68 -3.65 10.13 -7.66
N LEU A 69 -3.59 11.43 -7.38
CA LEU A 69 -3.09 12.40 -8.35
C LEU A 69 -1.64 12.11 -8.72
N ARG A 70 -0.76 11.89 -7.74
CA ARG A 70 0.65 11.59 -7.95
C ARG A 70 0.86 10.36 -8.84
N PHE A 71 0.13 9.27 -8.58
CA PHE A 71 0.20 8.07 -9.42
C PHE A 71 -0.24 8.35 -10.86
N ALA A 72 -1.31 9.13 -11.07
CA ALA A 72 -1.74 9.51 -12.41
C ALA A 72 -0.67 10.35 -13.13
N LEU A 73 -0.07 11.32 -12.44
CA LEU A 73 0.98 12.18 -13.00
C LEU A 73 2.28 11.42 -13.31
N MET A 74 2.63 10.42 -12.48
CA MET A 74 3.76 9.54 -12.75
C MET A 74 3.48 8.63 -13.96
N ASP A 75 2.28 8.04 -14.05
CA ASP A 75 1.88 7.18 -15.17
C ASP A 75 1.84 7.95 -16.50
N GLY A 76 1.36 9.20 -16.47
CA GLY A 76 1.39 10.11 -17.62
C GLY A 76 2.74 10.76 -17.91
N GLY A 77 3.81 10.42 -17.18
CA GLY A 77 5.16 10.94 -17.41
C GLY A 77 5.38 12.41 -17.03
N VAL A 78 4.42 13.06 -16.37
CA VAL A 78 4.51 14.45 -15.91
C VAL A 78 5.46 14.58 -14.72
N LEU A 79 5.46 13.57 -13.84
CA LEU A 79 6.38 13.48 -12.70
C LEU A 79 7.33 12.28 -12.86
N PRO A 80 8.59 12.39 -12.39
CA PRO A 80 9.52 11.28 -12.42
C PRO A 80 9.01 10.12 -11.55
N GLN A 81 9.40 8.89 -11.90
CA GLN A 81 9.02 7.72 -11.12
C GLN A 81 9.66 7.77 -9.71
N ARG A 82 8.83 7.59 -8.67
CA ARG A 82 9.24 7.61 -7.26
C ARG A 82 8.49 6.54 -6.48
N ASP A 83 9.17 5.82 -5.59
CA ASP A 83 8.47 4.94 -4.64
C ASP A 83 7.81 5.79 -3.55
N VAL A 84 6.52 6.08 -3.74
CA VAL A 84 5.71 6.90 -2.83
C VAL A 84 5.69 6.32 -1.40
N ARG A 85 5.78 5.00 -1.25
CA ARG A 85 5.71 4.35 0.07
C ARG A 85 6.99 4.53 0.86
N ILE A 86 8.15 4.48 0.20
CA ILE A 86 9.42 4.84 0.86
C ILE A 86 9.39 6.30 1.27
N ALA A 87 9.00 7.20 0.37
CA ALA A 87 8.92 8.63 0.67
C ALA A 87 8.03 8.93 1.89
N ASP A 88 6.84 8.34 1.94
CA ASP A 88 5.93 8.45 3.08
C ASP A 88 6.52 7.89 4.37
N LEU A 89 7.26 6.80 4.28
CA LEU A 89 7.91 6.18 5.42
C LEU A 89 9.05 7.05 5.95
N GLU A 90 9.86 7.63 5.06
CA GLU A 90 10.95 8.55 5.42
C GLU A 90 10.43 9.80 6.13
N LYS A 91 9.40 10.44 5.55
CA LYS A 91 8.74 11.59 6.17
C LYS A 91 8.15 11.23 7.53
N TRP A 92 7.44 10.11 7.61
CA TRP A 92 6.88 9.63 8.87
C TRP A 92 7.95 9.31 9.93
N ILE A 93 9.07 8.69 9.54
CA ILE A 93 10.20 8.41 10.45
C ILE A 93 10.76 9.73 10.99
N HIS A 94 10.98 10.71 10.10
CA HIS A 94 11.46 12.03 10.50
C HIS A 94 10.52 12.65 11.55
N ASP A 95 9.22 12.72 11.25
CA ASP A 95 8.19 13.27 12.14
C ASP A 95 8.14 12.50 13.48
N ALA A 96 8.16 11.16 13.45
CA ALA A 96 8.06 10.32 14.64
C ALA A 96 9.28 10.47 15.58
N LEU A 97 10.46 10.72 15.02
CA LEU A 97 11.71 10.81 15.79
C LEU A 97 12.00 12.22 16.32
N THR A 98 11.33 13.26 15.80
CA THR A 98 11.41 14.62 16.38
C THR A 98 11.04 14.68 17.87
N THR A 99 10.26 13.70 18.34
CA THR A 99 9.75 13.64 19.72
C THR A 99 10.60 12.80 20.67
N VAL A 100 11.68 12.16 20.19
CA VAL A 100 12.46 11.18 20.98
C VAL A 100 13.96 11.34 20.72
N ASP A 101 14.71 11.88 21.69
CA ASP A 101 16.18 11.96 21.62
C ASP A 101 16.85 10.62 21.92
N ARG A 102 16.80 9.69 20.96
CA ARG A 102 17.43 8.37 21.13
C ARG A 102 18.03 7.84 19.84
N ARG A 103 19.30 8.17 19.64
CA ARG A 103 20.22 7.71 18.57
C ARG A 103 20.06 6.24 18.16
N ALA A 104 19.74 5.33 19.10
CA ALA A 104 19.53 3.91 18.78
C ALA A 104 18.28 3.68 17.91
N VAL A 105 17.19 4.41 18.13
CA VAL A 105 15.96 4.26 17.34
C VAL A 105 16.13 4.90 15.96
N GLU A 106 16.78 6.05 15.88
CA GLU A 106 17.18 6.68 14.61
C GLU A 106 18.09 5.78 13.78
N GLY A 107 19.10 5.20 14.43
CA GLY A 107 20.01 4.26 13.80
C GLY A 107 19.27 3.02 13.29
N PHE A 108 18.35 2.48 14.06
CA PHE A 108 17.51 1.37 13.65
C PHE A 108 16.61 1.72 12.45
N ALA A 109 15.89 2.84 12.51
CA ALA A 109 15.00 3.27 11.44
C ALA A 109 15.79 3.50 10.13
N THR A 110 16.94 4.16 10.21
CA THR A 110 17.75 4.55 9.05
C THR A 110 18.55 3.37 8.49
N TRP A 111 19.36 2.72 9.32
CA TRP A 111 20.34 1.73 8.85
C TRP A 111 19.74 0.34 8.66
N TYR A 112 18.71 -0.04 9.43
CA TYR A 112 18.09 -1.35 9.30
C TYR A 112 16.90 -1.33 8.33
N HIS A 113 15.98 -0.37 8.47
CA HIS A 113 14.79 -0.32 7.61
C HIS A 113 15.02 0.45 6.31
N LEU A 114 15.38 1.74 6.38
CA LEU A 114 15.46 2.57 5.16
C LEU A 114 16.52 2.08 4.18
N ARG A 115 17.73 1.75 4.64
CA ARG A 115 18.77 1.19 3.78
C ARG A 115 18.28 -0.03 2.99
N ARG A 116 17.71 -1.01 3.69
CA ARG A 116 17.22 -2.25 3.09
C ARG A 116 16.07 -2.00 2.11
N LEU A 117 15.16 -1.10 2.44
CA LEU A 117 14.04 -0.75 1.56
C LEU A 117 14.53 -0.02 0.30
N ARG A 118 15.48 0.91 0.43
CA ARG A 118 16.11 1.61 -0.70
C ARG A 118 16.85 0.65 -1.64
N GLU A 119 17.64 -0.28 -1.08
CA GLU A 119 18.30 -1.34 -1.86
C GLU A 119 17.28 -2.22 -2.60
N GLN A 120 16.11 -2.47 -2.01
CA GLN A 120 15.06 -3.27 -2.61
C GLN A 120 14.32 -2.55 -3.75
N VAL A 121 14.10 -1.23 -3.64
CA VAL A 121 13.38 -0.44 -4.67
C VAL A 121 14.06 -0.47 -6.02
N VAL A 122 15.40 -0.58 -6.05
CA VAL A 122 16.16 -0.78 -7.29
C VAL A 122 15.68 -2.00 -8.06
N ARG A 123 15.16 -3.03 -7.38
CA ARG A 123 14.67 -4.28 -7.98
C ARG A 123 13.15 -4.33 -8.11
N LYS A 124 12.42 -3.84 -7.11
CA LYS A 124 10.95 -3.92 -7.05
C LYS A 124 10.38 -2.86 -6.10
N PRO A 125 9.24 -2.22 -6.45
CA PRO A 125 8.54 -1.31 -5.55
C PRO A 125 8.22 -1.94 -4.18
N VAL A 126 8.28 -1.14 -3.12
CA VAL A 126 7.99 -1.60 -1.75
C VAL A 126 6.53 -1.97 -1.62
N GLY A 127 6.24 -3.15 -1.07
CA GLY A 127 4.87 -3.59 -0.77
C GLY A 127 4.27 -2.83 0.43
N ALA A 128 2.96 -2.60 0.42
CA ALA A 128 2.26 -1.96 1.54
C ALA A 128 2.51 -2.69 2.88
N GLY A 129 2.47 -4.03 2.86
CA GLY A 129 2.78 -4.83 4.06
C GLY A 129 4.22 -4.67 4.55
N GLN A 130 5.19 -4.43 3.68
CA GLN A 130 6.59 -4.22 4.08
C GLN A 130 6.75 -2.89 4.80
N ALA A 131 6.16 -1.81 4.25
CA ALA A 131 6.14 -0.49 4.89
C ALA A 131 5.42 -0.54 6.25
N GLU A 132 4.29 -1.24 6.34
CA GLU A 132 3.55 -1.40 7.61
C GLU A 132 4.32 -2.21 8.65
N VAL A 133 5.04 -3.27 8.26
CA VAL A 133 5.92 -4.00 9.17
C VAL A 133 7.04 -3.09 9.70
N ALA A 134 7.65 -2.27 8.84
CA ALA A 134 8.67 -1.31 9.27
C ALA A 134 8.10 -0.29 10.27
N ARG A 135 6.93 0.30 9.96
CA ARG A 135 6.22 1.22 10.88
C ARG A 135 5.93 0.58 12.23
N ARG A 136 5.40 -0.64 12.25
CA ARG A 136 5.10 -1.37 13.49
C ARG A 136 6.35 -1.62 14.33
N GLN A 137 7.45 -2.03 13.70
CA GLN A 137 8.72 -2.28 14.41
C GLN A 137 9.34 -1.00 14.96
N ILE A 138 9.34 0.09 14.18
CA ILE A 138 9.83 1.40 14.62
C ILE A 138 8.96 1.94 15.76
N ASN A 139 7.63 1.87 15.64
CA ASN A 139 6.72 2.25 16.72
C ASN A 139 6.93 1.42 17.99
N ALA A 140 7.17 0.12 17.86
CA ALA A 140 7.47 -0.73 19.02
C ALA A 140 8.78 -0.32 19.69
N ALA A 141 9.80 0.02 18.90
CA ALA A 141 11.07 0.55 19.38
C ALA A 141 10.84 1.85 20.15
N VAL A 142 10.21 2.86 19.53
CA VAL A 142 9.87 4.14 20.16
C VAL A 142 9.13 3.94 21.47
N ARG A 143 8.11 3.09 21.51
CA ARG A 143 7.30 2.87 22.72
C ARG A 143 8.06 2.15 23.83
N LEU A 144 8.80 1.09 23.54
CA LEU A 144 9.65 0.40 24.53
C LEU A 144 10.61 1.40 25.17
N VAL A 145 11.22 2.18 24.30
CA VAL A 145 12.21 3.14 24.67
C VAL A 145 11.56 4.24 25.54
N ASN A 146 10.45 4.83 25.13
CA ASN A 146 9.68 5.80 25.94
C ASN A 146 9.19 5.20 27.26
N TRP A 147 8.88 3.91 27.30
CA TRP A 147 8.49 3.23 28.54
C TRP A 147 9.64 3.09 29.55
N LEU A 148 10.89 2.96 29.09
CA LEU A 148 12.07 2.91 29.95
C LEU A 148 12.42 4.28 30.57
N GLN A 149 12.07 5.39 29.91
CA GLN A 149 12.54 6.73 30.30
C GLN A 149 12.07 7.17 31.70
N PRO A 150 10.78 7.09 32.05
CA PRO A 150 10.30 7.48 33.38
C PRO A 150 10.83 6.58 34.50
N ARG A 151 11.37 5.41 34.16
CA ARG A 151 11.95 4.45 35.11
C ARG A 151 13.46 4.66 35.31
N GLY A 152 14.03 5.74 34.78
CA GLY A 152 15.46 6.04 34.85
C GLY A 152 16.33 5.02 34.12
N ARG A 153 15.76 4.27 33.17
CA ARG A 153 16.47 3.25 32.41
C ARG A 153 16.71 3.73 30.98
N SER A 154 17.91 3.43 30.48
CA SER A 154 18.24 3.50 29.08
C SER A 154 18.25 2.10 28.49
N LEU A 155 18.35 1.98 27.17
CA LEU A 155 18.47 0.67 26.53
C LEU A 155 19.74 -0.08 26.97
N ALA A 156 20.81 0.66 27.30
CA ALA A 156 22.08 0.11 27.76
C ALA A 156 22.03 -0.38 29.22
N THR A 157 21.18 0.21 30.06
CA THR A 157 21.04 -0.13 31.49
C THR A 157 19.79 -0.96 31.80
N ALA A 158 18.95 -1.23 30.80
CA ALA A 158 17.79 -2.10 30.93
C ALA A 158 18.24 -3.54 31.17
N THR A 159 17.49 -4.25 32.01
CA THR A 159 17.70 -5.68 32.30
C THR A 159 16.60 -6.50 31.67
N GLN A 160 16.79 -7.82 31.57
CA GLN A 160 15.76 -8.73 31.06
C GLN A 160 14.44 -8.59 31.85
N HIS A 161 14.49 -8.38 33.17
CA HIS A 161 13.30 -8.14 33.99
C HIS A 161 12.49 -6.91 33.53
N HIS A 162 13.15 -5.81 33.14
CA HIS A 162 12.44 -4.65 32.61
C HIS A 162 11.79 -4.94 31.25
N LEU A 163 12.47 -5.72 30.40
CA LEU A 163 11.93 -6.12 29.11
C LEU A 163 10.74 -7.08 29.25
N ASP A 164 10.82 -8.02 30.20
CA ASP A 164 9.74 -8.95 30.49
C ASP A 164 8.52 -8.22 31.07
N ALA A 165 8.73 -7.24 31.96
CA ALA A 165 7.67 -6.38 32.46
C ALA A 165 6.98 -5.58 31.33
N TRP A 166 7.77 -5.02 30.40
CA TRP A 166 7.25 -4.36 29.20
C TRP A 166 6.41 -5.30 28.31
N LEU A 167 6.83 -6.55 28.15
CA LEU A 167 6.09 -7.55 27.38
C LEU A 167 4.81 -7.98 28.12
N ALA A 168 4.86 -8.07 29.45
CA ALA A 168 3.74 -8.47 30.31
C ALA A 168 2.63 -7.40 30.41
N GLU A 169 2.95 -6.10 30.26
CA GLU A 169 1.94 -5.03 30.16
C GLU A 169 0.99 -5.19 28.95
N GLY A 170 1.24 -6.17 28.07
CA GLY A 170 0.21 -6.70 27.18
C GLY A 170 -0.11 -5.82 25.97
N HIS A 171 0.72 -4.84 25.65
CA HIS A 171 0.51 -4.06 24.43
C HIS A 171 0.75 -4.94 23.20
N TRP A 172 -0.23 -5.03 22.30
CA TRP A 172 -0.19 -5.88 21.09
C TRP A 172 1.06 -5.66 20.21
N LEU A 173 1.65 -4.46 20.27
CA LEU A 173 2.86 -4.09 19.53
C LEU A 173 4.17 -4.53 20.22
N ALA A 174 4.16 -4.95 21.49
CA ALA A 174 5.37 -5.18 22.28
C ALA A 174 6.29 -6.22 21.64
N HIS A 175 5.75 -7.32 21.11
CA HIS A 175 6.55 -8.33 20.40
C HIS A 175 7.21 -7.83 19.10
N HIS A 176 6.70 -6.76 18.48
CA HIS A 176 7.33 -6.16 17.30
C HIS A 176 8.67 -5.47 17.66
N SER A 177 8.94 -5.22 18.96
CA SER A 177 10.23 -4.70 19.42
C SER A 177 11.38 -5.71 19.28
N ARG A 178 11.08 -7.00 19.06
CA ARG A 178 12.10 -8.06 18.96
C ARG A 178 13.20 -7.73 17.96
N THR A 179 12.84 -7.27 16.77
CA THR A 179 13.82 -6.93 15.72
C THR A 179 14.73 -5.80 16.18
N PHE A 180 14.15 -4.77 16.81
CA PHE A 180 14.90 -3.66 17.36
C PHE A 180 15.82 -4.10 18.50
N VAL A 181 15.35 -4.89 19.48
CA VAL A 181 16.17 -5.39 20.59
C VAL A 181 17.33 -6.25 20.07
N THR A 182 17.05 -7.15 19.12
CA THR A 182 18.09 -8.00 18.51
C THR A 182 19.14 -7.15 17.79
N TRP A 183 18.71 -6.12 17.05
CA TRP A 183 19.60 -5.17 16.39
C TRP A 183 20.41 -4.37 17.42
N ALA A 184 19.77 -3.85 18.46
CA ALA A 184 20.41 -3.05 19.50
C ALA A 184 21.49 -3.83 20.25
N VAL A 185 21.24 -5.11 20.57
CA VAL A 185 22.26 -5.99 21.18
C VAL A 185 23.43 -6.22 20.23
N ARG A 186 23.17 -6.50 18.95
CA ARG A 186 24.22 -6.69 17.94
C ARG A 186 25.10 -5.45 17.72
N HIS A 187 24.55 -4.26 17.89
CA HIS A 187 25.25 -2.99 17.68
C HIS A 187 25.72 -2.33 18.99
N GLY A 188 25.67 -3.03 20.12
CA GLY A 188 26.20 -2.55 21.41
C GLY A 188 25.36 -1.48 22.11
N HIS A 189 24.10 -1.26 21.69
CA HIS A 189 23.17 -0.35 22.34
C HIS A 189 22.44 -0.97 23.54
N ALA A 190 22.49 -2.30 23.67
CA ALA A 190 21.86 -3.09 24.72
C ALA A 190 22.73 -4.31 25.05
N HIS A 191 22.60 -4.86 26.26
CA HIS A 191 23.34 -6.06 26.68
C HIS A 191 22.38 -7.07 27.31
N SER A 192 22.53 -8.35 26.94
CA SER A 192 21.80 -9.48 27.55
C SER A 192 20.27 -9.34 27.54
N LEU A 193 19.70 -8.68 26.52
CA LEU A 193 18.26 -8.57 26.30
C LEU A 193 17.79 -9.53 25.21
N ASN A 194 16.69 -10.22 25.46
CA ASN A 194 16.07 -11.12 24.50
C ASN A 194 14.55 -10.98 24.51
N VAL A 195 13.94 -10.83 23.32
CA VAL A 195 12.50 -10.94 23.16
C VAL A 195 12.19 -12.31 22.54
N PRO A 196 11.42 -13.17 23.23
CA PRO A 196 11.07 -14.48 22.70
C PRO A 196 10.29 -14.35 21.41
N ARG A 197 10.47 -15.34 20.51
CA ARG A 197 9.65 -15.40 19.29
C ARG A 197 8.21 -15.66 19.73
N ARG A 198 7.29 -14.83 19.24
CA ARG A 198 5.86 -15.14 19.36
C ARG A 198 5.60 -16.40 18.53
N GLN A 199 5.18 -17.47 19.20
CA GLN A 199 4.62 -18.62 18.49
C GLN A 199 3.27 -18.18 17.91
N PRO A 200 2.97 -18.50 16.64
CA PRO A 200 1.61 -18.38 16.14
C PRO A 200 0.68 -19.11 17.10
N THR A 201 -0.39 -18.45 17.52
CA THR A 201 -1.47 -19.16 18.21
C THR A 201 -2.06 -20.13 17.20
N ASP A 202 -2.16 -21.39 17.57
CA ASP A 202 -2.88 -22.35 16.75
C ASP A 202 -4.33 -21.88 16.58
N PRO A 203 -4.97 -22.12 15.42
CA PRO A 203 -6.36 -21.75 15.24
C PRO A 203 -7.21 -22.45 16.32
N GLU A 204 -7.72 -21.68 17.28
CA GLU A 204 -8.53 -22.24 18.37
C GLU A 204 -9.96 -22.60 17.91
N HIS A 205 -10.39 -22.03 16.77
CA HIS A 205 -11.76 -22.16 16.27
C HIS A 205 -11.76 -22.55 14.81
N PHE A 206 -12.25 -23.75 14.53
CA PHE A 206 -12.58 -24.22 13.19
C PHE A 206 -14.09 -24.14 13.01
N ILE A 207 -14.54 -23.70 11.84
CA ILE A 207 -15.96 -23.72 11.49
C ILE A 207 -16.35 -25.17 11.19
N GLU A 208 -17.40 -25.64 11.84
CA GLU A 208 -17.95 -26.97 11.61
C GLU A 208 -18.50 -27.11 10.19
N HIS A 209 -18.51 -28.34 9.65
CA HIS A 209 -18.90 -28.57 8.25
C HIS A 209 -20.31 -28.06 7.92
N ASP A 210 -21.25 -28.23 8.83
CA ASP A 210 -22.63 -27.80 8.67
C ASP A 210 -22.79 -26.28 8.72
N GLU A 211 -22.07 -25.63 9.63
CA GLU A 211 -22.02 -24.18 9.74
C GLU A 211 -21.42 -23.56 8.46
N ARG A 212 -20.35 -24.16 7.92
CA ARG A 212 -19.77 -23.75 6.64
C ARG A 212 -20.79 -23.79 5.52
N TRP A 213 -21.60 -24.85 5.41
CA TRP A 213 -22.63 -24.96 4.37
C TRP A 213 -23.82 -24.04 4.60
N GLN A 214 -24.19 -23.74 5.84
CA GLN A 214 -25.20 -22.72 6.15
C GLN A 214 -24.74 -21.34 5.68
N LEU A 215 -23.47 -20.99 5.93
CA LEU A 215 -22.87 -19.74 5.45
C LEU A 215 -22.81 -19.71 3.92
N VAL A 216 -22.45 -20.80 3.25
CA VAL A 216 -22.48 -20.91 1.78
C VAL A 216 -23.90 -20.66 1.27
N ARG A 217 -24.92 -21.37 1.80
CA ARG A 217 -26.32 -21.19 1.38
C ARG A 217 -26.77 -19.75 1.57
N ARG A 218 -26.48 -19.14 2.73
CA ARG A 218 -26.78 -17.74 2.99
C ARG A 218 -26.11 -16.84 1.94
N LEU A 219 -24.81 -16.93 1.72
CA LEU A 219 -24.10 -16.08 0.76
C LEU A 219 -24.54 -16.32 -0.70
N VAL A 220 -25.06 -17.49 -1.03
CA VAL A 220 -25.65 -17.74 -2.36
C VAL A 220 -27.01 -17.07 -2.53
N HIS A 221 -27.80 -16.84 -1.48
CA HIS A 221 -29.20 -16.41 -1.61
C HIS A 221 -29.53 -15.04 -1.00
N ASP A 222 -28.77 -14.60 -0.01
CA ASP A 222 -29.03 -13.38 0.78
C ASP A 222 -28.64 -12.13 -0.02
N THR A 223 -29.59 -11.59 -0.79
CA THR A 223 -29.40 -10.39 -1.62
C THR A 223 -29.32 -9.09 -0.81
N THR A 224 -29.49 -9.14 0.51
CA THR A 224 -29.24 -7.98 1.38
C THR A 224 -27.74 -7.71 1.53
N VAL A 225 -26.90 -8.73 1.30
CA VAL A 225 -25.44 -8.61 1.27
C VAL A 225 -24.99 -8.22 -0.15
N PRO A 226 -24.10 -7.21 -0.31
CA PRO A 226 -23.58 -6.84 -1.62
C PRO A 226 -22.96 -8.03 -2.36
N SER A 227 -23.21 -8.13 -3.68
CA SER A 227 -22.70 -9.21 -4.54
C SER A 227 -21.19 -9.44 -4.39
N THR A 228 -20.41 -8.36 -4.30
CA THR A 228 -18.95 -8.44 -4.10
C THR A 228 -18.57 -9.11 -2.77
N GLN A 229 -19.30 -8.84 -1.69
CA GLN A 229 -19.03 -9.46 -0.38
C GLN A 229 -19.46 -10.93 -0.36
N ARG A 230 -20.58 -11.25 -1.02
CA ARG A 230 -21.05 -12.64 -1.20
C ARG A 230 -20.03 -13.47 -1.97
N LEU A 231 -19.56 -12.97 -3.11
CA LEU A 231 -18.53 -13.63 -3.90
C LEU A 231 -17.25 -13.81 -3.09
N ALA A 232 -16.78 -12.79 -2.39
CA ALA A 232 -15.59 -12.88 -1.54
C ALA A 232 -15.72 -13.97 -0.46
N GLY A 233 -16.85 -14.02 0.26
CA GLY A 233 -17.09 -15.06 1.26
C GLY A 233 -17.17 -16.46 0.66
N LEU A 234 -17.80 -16.62 -0.50
CA LEU A 234 -17.85 -17.90 -1.22
C LEU A 234 -16.45 -18.36 -1.68
N LEU A 235 -15.60 -17.44 -2.13
CA LEU A 235 -14.20 -17.76 -2.47
C LEU A 235 -13.41 -18.27 -1.27
N VAL A 236 -13.67 -17.75 -0.07
CA VAL A 236 -13.08 -18.26 1.18
C VAL A 236 -13.63 -19.66 1.50
N LEU A 237 -14.96 -19.81 1.54
CA LEU A 237 -15.61 -21.02 2.05
C LEU A 237 -15.53 -22.24 1.13
N LEU A 238 -15.48 -22.01 -0.20
CA LEU A 238 -15.50 -23.08 -1.20
C LEU A 238 -14.11 -23.37 -1.80
N PHE A 239 -13.26 -22.34 -1.91
CA PHE A 239 -11.96 -22.46 -2.57
C PHE A 239 -10.78 -22.16 -1.65
N ALA A 240 -11.03 -22.02 -0.33
CA ALA A 240 -10.02 -21.71 0.68
C ALA A 240 -9.12 -20.52 0.31
N GLN A 241 -9.67 -19.54 -0.43
CA GLN A 241 -8.86 -18.42 -0.90
C GLN A 241 -8.54 -17.48 0.25
N PRO A 242 -7.25 -17.14 0.45
CA PRO A 242 -6.88 -16.14 1.45
C PRO A 242 -7.52 -14.79 1.14
N VAL A 243 -8.05 -14.12 2.17
CA VAL A 243 -8.65 -12.78 2.02
C VAL A 243 -7.67 -11.79 1.39
N SER A 244 -6.37 -11.92 1.70
CA SER A 244 -5.31 -11.09 1.10
C SER A 244 -5.21 -11.23 -0.41
N ARG A 245 -5.50 -12.43 -0.96
CA ARG A 245 -5.54 -12.68 -2.40
C ARG A 245 -6.84 -12.15 -3.01
N ILE A 246 -7.97 -12.34 -2.33
CA ILE A 246 -9.27 -11.83 -2.79
C ILE A 246 -9.24 -10.30 -2.87
N ALA A 247 -8.65 -9.63 -1.86
CA ALA A 247 -8.60 -8.18 -1.75
C ALA A 247 -7.84 -7.47 -2.90
N VAL A 248 -7.02 -8.20 -3.65
CA VAL A 248 -6.25 -7.66 -4.79
C VAL A 248 -6.81 -8.09 -6.15
N LEU A 249 -7.92 -8.83 -6.17
CA LEU A 249 -8.61 -9.19 -7.41
C LEU A 249 -9.18 -7.93 -8.07
N SER A 250 -9.04 -7.87 -9.39
CA SER A 250 -9.52 -6.81 -10.25
C SER A 250 -10.58 -7.33 -11.21
N GLN A 251 -11.33 -6.42 -11.85
CA GLN A 251 -12.32 -6.78 -12.88
C GLN A 251 -11.70 -7.58 -14.03
N HIS A 252 -10.42 -7.33 -14.35
CA HIS A 252 -9.66 -8.06 -15.38
C HIS A 252 -9.29 -9.50 -14.98
N ASP A 253 -9.47 -9.85 -13.71
CA ASP A 253 -9.25 -11.21 -13.24
C ASP A 253 -10.49 -12.09 -13.41
N VAL A 254 -11.63 -11.51 -13.80
CA VAL A 254 -12.84 -12.23 -14.22
C VAL A 254 -12.96 -12.15 -15.73
N ALA A 255 -13.17 -13.30 -16.38
CA ALA A 255 -13.32 -13.37 -17.81
C ALA A 255 -14.48 -14.26 -18.23
N GLN A 256 -15.23 -13.80 -19.22
CA GLN A 256 -16.25 -14.59 -19.88
C GLN A 256 -15.61 -15.29 -21.09
N THR A 257 -15.70 -16.62 -21.11
CA THR A 257 -15.16 -17.49 -22.15
C THR A 257 -16.30 -18.20 -22.88
N ALA A 258 -15.99 -18.97 -23.94
CA ALA A 258 -16.99 -19.81 -24.61
C ALA A 258 -17.56 -20.89 -23.67
N ASP A 259 -16.74 -21.37 -22.73
CA ASP A 259 -17.06 -22.48 -21.83
C ASP A 259 -17.63 -22.03 -20.47
N GLY A 260 -17.83 -20.72 -20.28
CA GLY A 260 -18.39 -20.13 -19.06
C GLY A 260 -17.53 -19.01 -18.46
N VAL A 261 -17.78 -18.69 -17.18
CA VAL A 261 -17.07 -17.63 -16.46
C VAL A 261 -15.87 -18.21 -15.72
N THR A 262 -14.72 -17.55 -15.86
CA THR A 262 -13.49 -17.94 -15.18
C THR A 262 -12.97 -16.80 -14.30
N ILE A 263 -12.32 -17.16 -13.20
CA ILE A 263 -11.64 -16.23 -12.30
C ILE A 263 -10.18 -16.63 -12.09
N ALA A 264 -9.28 -15.66 -12.20
CA ALA A 264 -7.85 -15.91 -12.05
C ALA A 264 -7.40 -15.81 -10.59
N LEU A 265 -7.40 -16.95 -9.90
CA LEU A 265 -6.92 -17.08 -8.52
C LEU A 265 -5.45 -17.55 -8.42
N GLY A 266 -4.86 -17.94 -9.55
CA GLY A 266 -3.49 -18.45 -9.62
C GLY A 266 -2.95 -18.51 -11.05
N ALA A 267 -2.02 -19.43 -11.30
CA ALA A 267 -1.45 -19.65 -12.62
C ALA A 267 -2.51 -20.18 -13.61
N VAL A 268 -3.40 -21.05 -13.14
CA VAL A 268 -4.52 -21.60 -13.90
C VAL A 268 -5.81 -20.90 -13.46
N PRO A 269 -6.58 -20.29 -14.39
CA PRO A 269 -7.90 -19.75 -14.09
C PRO A 269 -8.86 -20.84 -13.61
N LEU A 270 -9.67 -20.51 -12.60
CA LEU A 270 -10.70 -21.37 -12.07
C LEU A 270 -12.02 -21.12 -12.81
N ALA A 271 -12.64 -22.17 -13.36
CA ALA A 271 -14.00 -22.09 -13.87
C ALA A 271 -14.99 -21.98 -12.70
N LEU A 272 -15.85 -20.97 -12.74
CA LEU A 272 -16.87 -20.76 -11.72
C LEU A 272 -18.13 -21.54 -12.09
N PRO A 273 -18.62 -22.44 -11.21
CA PRO A 273 -19.89 -23.13 -11.45
C PRO A 273 -21.08 -22.19 -11.19
N PRO A 274 -22.26 -22.46 -11.77
CA PRO A 274 -23.50 -21.82 -11.35
C PRO A 274 -23.77 -22.04 -9.86
N PRO A 275 -24.22 -21.02 -9.09
CA PRO A 275 -24.55 -19.64 -9.50
C PRO A 275 -23.40 -18.62 -9.27
N LEU A 276 -22.17 -19.07 -9.00
CA LEU A 276 -21.04 -18.18 -8.71
C LEU A 276 -20.58 -17.38 -9.92
N ASP A 277 -20.77 -17.93 -11.12
CA ASP A 277 -20.54 -17.27 -12.39
C ASP A 277 -21.35 -15.97 -12.53
N ALA A 278 -22.66 -16.02 -12.28
CA ALA A 278 -23.54 -14.87 -12.30
C ALA A 278 -23.13 -13.83 -11.25
N LEU A 279 -22.84 -14.27 -10.02
CA LEU A 279 -22.35 -13.38 -8.95
C LEU A 279 -21.01 -12.70 -9.29
N ALA A 280 -20.13 -13.40 -10.02
CA ALA A 280 -18.86 -12.84 -10.48
C ALA A 280 -19.05 -11.79 -11.58
N LEU A 281 -20.00 -12.01 -12.50
CA LEU A 281 -20.36 -11.03 -13.51
C LEU A 281 -21.05 -9.80 -12.90
N GLU A 282 -21.95 -9.97 -11.93
CA GLU A 282 -22.57 -8.86 -11.19
C GLU A 282 -21.55 -8.03 -10.43
N SER A 283 -20.52 -8.68 -9.87
CA SER A 283 -19.46 -8.02 -9.11
C SER A 283 -18.40 -7.34 -10.00
N SER A 284 -18.39 -7.65 -11.30
CA SER A 284 -17.45 -7.13 -12.29
C SER A 284 -18.20 -6.48 -13.45
N PRO A 285 -18.55 -5.18 -13.37
CA PRO A 285 -19.40 -4.52 -14.36
C PRO A 285 -18.80 -4.44 -15.78
N ASN A 286 -17.52 -4.80 -15.95
CA ASN A 286 -16.87 -4.84 -17.26
C ASN A 286 -15.99 -6.10 -17.41
N PRO A 287 -16.59 -7.29 -17.56
CA PRO A 287 -15.84 -8.53 -17.71
C PRO A 287 -15.21 -8.60 -19.11
N VAL A 288 -13.93 -8.97 -19.17
CA VAL A 288 -13.24 -9.05 -20.47
C VAL A 288 -13.59 -10.37 -21.16
N ARG A 289 -14.11 -10.32 -22.39
CA ARG A 289 -14.30 -11.54 -23.22
C ARG A 289 -12.95 -12.03 -23.71
N ARG A 290 -12.51 -13.22 -23.30
CA ARG A 290 -11.23 -13.81 -23.71
C ARG A 290 -11.43 -15.23 -24.20
N ALA A 291 -11.14 -15.50 -25.47
CA ALA A 291 -10.92 -16.85 -25.96
C ALA A 291 -9.64 -17.38 -25.31
N ALA A 292 -9.70 -18.56 -24.68
CA ALA A 292 -8.68 -19.05 -23.76
C ALA A 292 -7.25 -19.04 -24.35
N ARG A 293 -6.42 -18.09 -23.91
CA ARG A 293 -4.95 -18.22 -23.80
C ARG A 293 -4.48 -17.43 -22.58
N TRP A 294 -4.28 -18.15 -21.47
CA TRP A 294 -3.74 -17.61 -20.22
C TRP A 294 -2.36 -18.18 -19.96
N ALA A 295 -1.39 -17.80 -20.79
CA ALA A 295 0.03 -17.94 -20.48
C ALA A 295 0.60 -16.53 -20.28
N GLY A 296 1.14 -16.24 -19.09
CA GLY A 296 1.85 -14.97 -18.87
C GLY A 296 1.55 -14.21 -17.58
N ARG A 297 1.15 -14.87 -16.48
CA ARG A 297 0.96 -14.21 -15.17
C ARG A 297 2.18 -14.35 -14.25
N ALA A 298 3.39 -14.28 -14.80
CA ALA A 298 4.63 -14.20 -14.03
C ALA A 298 5.16 -12.76 -13.86
N SER A 299 4.62 -11.76 -14.56
CA SER A 299 5.16 -10.39 -14.56
C SER A 299 4.08 -9.32 -14.35
N ARG A 300 3.50 -9.24 -13.15
CA ARG A 300 3.00 -7.93 -12.65
C ARG A 300 4.13 -7.26 -11.87
N GLY A 301 5.05 -6.73 -12.65
CA GLY A 301 6.23 -5.95 -12.28
C GLY A 301 6.87 -5.21 -13.46
N SER A 302 6.34 -5.39 -14.67
CA SER A 302 6.80 -4.69 -15.87
C SER A 302 5.94 -3.44 -16.11
N SER A 303 6.59 -2.28 -16.12
CA SER A 303 6.07 -1.02 -16.66
C SER A 303 5.38 -1.24 -18.01
N PRO A 304 4.36 -0.44 -18.37
CA PRO A 304 3.93 -0.38 -19.75
C PRO A 304 5.12 0.06 -20.63
N ALA A 305 5.21 -0.53 -21.81
CA ALA A 305 6.22 -0.18 -22.81
C ALA A 305 6.19 1.33 -23.11
N PRO A 306 7.35 1.99 -23.33
CA PRO A 306 7.36 3.39 -23.71
C PRO A 306 6.68 3.58 -25.07
N CYS A 307 5.72 4.50 -25.14
CA CYS A 307 5.27 5.07 -26.41
C CYS A 307 6.46 5.77 -27.11
N PRO A 308 6.48 5.81 -28.45
CA PRO A 308 7.65 6.23 -29.21
C PRO A 308 7.88 7.75 -29.12
N ASP A 309 9.14 8.10 -28.89
CA ASP A 309 9.86 9.35 -29.17
C ASP A 309 9.09 10.68 -29.07
N VAL A 310 9.25 11.34 -27.92
CA VAL A 310 9.27 12.82 -27.84
C VAL A 310 10.70 13.23 -27.49
N ARG A 311 11.46 13.69 -28.48
CA ARG A 311 12.77 14.33 -28.28
C ARG A 311 12.57 15.71 -27.68
N TRP A 312 13.08 15.93 -26.47
CA TRP A 312 13.29 17.27 -25.93
C TRP A 312 14.68 17.79 -26.34
N PRO A 313 14.81 19.08 -26.72
CA PRO A 313 16.08 19.64 -27.16
C PRO A 313 17.06 19.78 -25.98
N ALA A 314 18.32 19.40 -26.21
CA ALA A 314 19.40 19.56 -25.26
C ALA A 314 19.69 21.05 -25.03
N ALA A 315 19.76 21.45 -23.76
CA ALA A 315 20.26 22.75 -23.34
C ALA A 315 21.75 22.86 -23.69
N SER A 316 22.08 23.76 -24.61
CA SER A 316 23.44 24.18 -24.94
C SER A 316 24.02 25.04 -23.81
N SER A 317 25.08 24.56 -23.16
CA SER A 317 26.00 25.39 -22.36
C SER A 317 26.93 26.18 -23.30
N PRO A 318 27.19 27.48 -23.06
CA PRO A 318 28.35 28.12 -23.63
C PRO A 318 29.52 28.06 -22.64
N VAL A 319 30.63 27.51 -23.13
CA VAL A 319 31.96 27.69 -22.56
C VAL A 319 32.48 29.06 -22.99
N ARG A 320 32.75 29.93 -22.02
CA ARG A 320 34.03 30.64 -21.87
C ARG A 320 34.13 31.26 -20.49
#